data_AF-B0QYM1-F1
#
_entry.id   AF-B0QYM1-F1
#
_cell.length_a   1.000
_cell.length_b   1.000
_cell.length_c   1.000
_cell.angle_alpha   90.00
_cell.angle_beta   90.00
_cell.angle_gamma   90.00
#
_symmetry.space_group_name_H-M   'P 1'
#
loop_
_entity.id
_entity.type
_entity.pdbx_description
1 polymer ?
#
loop_
_entity_poly.entity_id
_entity_poly.type
_entity_poly.pdbx_seq_one_letter_code
_entity_poly.pdbx_strand_id
1 'polypeptide(L)'
;MASQKQMEVVTKGTGFRRRPKTITYTPGTCELLRVMMKESKLTNIQQRHIMDIMKRGDALPLQCSPTSSQRVLPSKQIASPIYLPPILAARPHLRPANMCQANGAYSREQFKPQATRDLEKEKQRLQNIFATGKDMEERKRKAPPARQKAPAPELDRFEELV
;
A
#
# COMPACT_ATOMS: atom_id res chain seq x y z
N MET A 1 -10.45 43.98 -67.49
CA MET A 1 -10.37 44.16 -66.03
C MET A 1 -10.79 42.86 -65.35
N ALA A 2 -9.83 42.00 -64.97
CA ALA A 2 -10.10 40.79 -64.19
C ALA A 2 -9.08 40.75 -63.04
N SER A 3 -9.51 41.15 -61.85
CA SER A 3 -8.68 41.18 -60.65
C SER A 3 -8.82 39.84 -59.93
N GLN A 4 -7.74 39.07 -59.90
CA GLN A 4 -7.63 37.85 -59.09
C GLN A 4 -7.54 38.27 -57.61
N LYS A 5 -8.55 37.88 -56.83
CA LYS A 5 -8.54 38.09 -55.37
C LYS A 5 -7.70 36.99 -54.72
N GLN A 6 -6.64 37.41 -54.04
CA GLN A 6 -5.72 36.55 -53.31
C GLN A 6 -6.39 35.88 -52.10
N MET A 7 -5.85 34.71 -51.78
CA MET A 7 -6.26 33.81 -50.71
C MET A 7 -6.13 34.44 -49.32
N GLU A 8 -7.15 34.25 -48.47
CA GLU A 8 -6.99 34.38 -47.03
C GLU A 8 -6.95 32.97 -46.43
N VAL A 9 -5.75 32.56 -46.02
CA VAL A 9 -5.51 31.33 -45.28
C VAL A 9 -6.14 31.47 -43.90
N VAL A 10 -7.17 30.69 -43.62
CA VAL A 10 -7.74 30.55 -42.29
C VAL A 10 -6.69 29.90 -41.38
N THR A 11 -5.95 30.74 -40.67
CA THR A 11 -5.08 30.31 -39.58
C THR A 11 -5.95 29.67 -38.50
N LYS A 12 -5.80 28.35 -38.32
CA LYS A 12 -6.42 27.59 -37.23
C LYS A 12 -5.90 28.15 -35.90
N GLY A 13 -6.68 29.05 -35.32
CA GLY A 13 -6.39 29.69 -34.04
C GLY A 13 -6.31 28.66 -32.91
N THR A 14 -5.12 28.56 -32.35
CA THR A 14 -4.74 28.05 -31.04
C THR A 14 -5.90 27.91 -30.06
N GLY A 15 -6.14 26.68 -29.61
CA GLY A 15 -7.20 26.35 -28.65
C GLY A 15 -7.11 27.21 -27.39
N PHE A 16 -8.10 28.10 -27.21
CA PHE A 16 -8.34 28.79 -25.96
C PHE A 16 -8.72 27.72 -24.92
N ARG A 17 -7.79 27.37 -24.03
CA ARG A 17 -8.12 26.56 -22.86
C ARG A 17 -9.13 27.36 -22.05
N ARG A 18 -10.42 26.98 -22.09
CA ARG A 18 -11.43 27.58 -21.22
C ARG A 18 -10.95 27.38 -19.79
N ARG A 19 -10.52 28.45 -19.13
CA ARG A 19 -10.35 28.45 -17.68
C ARG A 19 -11.72 28.09 -17.09
N PRO A 20 -11.83 27.13 -16.15
CA PRO A 20 -13.08 26.97 -15.42
C PRO A 20 -13.42 28.32 -14.80
N LYS A 21 -14.64 28.81 -15.05
CA LYS A 21 -15.12 30.04 -14.43
C LYS A 21 -15.20 29.76 -12.93
N THR A 22 -14.37 30.42 -12.14
CA THR A 22 -14.51 30.41 -10.69
C THR A 22 -15.80 31.17 -10.36
N ILE A 23 -16.75 30.46 -9.76
CA ILE A 23 -18.02 31.02 -9.30
C ILE A 23 -17.74 31.65 -7.94
N THR A 24 -17.93 32.96 -7.81
CA THR A 24 -17.85 33.66 -6.54
C THR A 24 -19.20 33.60 -5.83
N TYR A 25 -19.26 32.89 -4.71
CA TYR A 25 -20.45 32.85 -3.85
C TYR A 25 -20.54 34.14 -3.03
N THR A 26 -21.70 34.80 -3.07
CA THR A 26 -21.96 35.97 -2.23
C THR A 26 -22.11 35.55 -0.76
N PRO A 27 -21.81 36.41 0.23
CA PRO A 27 -21.92 36.05 1.64
C PRO A 27 -23.34 35.60 2.02
N GLY A 28 -24.37 36.26 1.48
CA GLY A 28 -25.77 35.86 1.71
C GLY A 28 -26.12 34.47 1.17
N THR A 29 -25.56 34.08 0.00
CA THR A 29 -25.76 32.71 -0.52
C THR A 29 -25.06 31.67 0.35
N CYS A 30 -23.88 32.00 0.89
CA CYS A 30 -23.17 31.12 1.81
C CYS A 30 -23.93 30.89 3.12
N GLU A 31 -24.57 31.93 3.66
CA GLU A 31 -25.38 31.83 4.86
C GLU A 31 -26.65 31.02 4.62
N LEU A 32 -27.35 31.28 3.51
CA LEU A 32 -28.52 30.51 3.11
C LEU A 32 -28.20 29.01 2.99
N LEU A 33 -27.13 28.67 2.26
CA LEU A 33 -26.68 27.28 2.13
C LEU A 33 -26.41 26.64 3.50
N ARG A 34 -25.79 27.37 4.43
CA ARG A 34 -25.54 26.87 5.79
C ARG A 34 -26.83 26.54 6.55
N VAL A 35 -27.88 27.35 6.38
CA VAL A 35 -29.21 27.09 6.97
C VAL A 35 -29.83 25.85 6.32
N MET A 36 -29.86 25.79 4.99
CA MET A 36 -30.40 24.64 4.25
C MET A 36 -29.71 23.33 4.63
N MET A 37 -28.38 23.34 4.81
CA MET A 37 -27.61 22.17 5.21
C MET A 37 -28.00 21.67 6.61
N LYS A 38 -28.30 22.58 7.54
CA LYS A 38 -28.77 22.25 8.89
C LYS A 38 -30.20 21.71 8.88
N GLU A 39 -31.09 22.34 8.13
CA GLU A 39 -32.49 21.93 8.00
C GLU A 39 -32.64 20.58 7.29
N SER A 40 -31.82 20.34 6.27
CA SER A 40 -31.76 19.06 5.53
C SER A 40 -31.07 17.93 6.31
N LYS A 41 -30.60 18.17 7.54
CA LYS A 41 -29.89 17.20 8.39
C LYS A 41 -28.73 16.49 7.67
N LEU A 42 -27.96 17.23 6.85
CA LEU A 42 -26.80 16.68 6.16
C LEU A 42 -25.73 16.19 7.14
N THR A 43 -25.01 15.12 6.79
CA THR A 43 -23.91 14.62 7.62
C THR A 43 -22.75 15.63 7.66
N ASN A 44 -21.96 15.63 8.74
CA ASN A 44 -20.80 16.52 8.87
C ASN A 44 -19.83 16.40 7.68
N ILE A 45 -19.74 15.22 7.07
CA ILE A 45 -18.92 14.94 5.90
C ILE A 45 -19.47 15.68 4.67
N GLN A 46 -20.79 15.57 4.42
CA GLN A 46 -21.45 16.28 3.33
C GLN A 46 -21.35 17.80 3.53
N GLN A 47 -21.50 18.26 4.78
CA GLN A 47 -21.41 19.68 5.09
C GLN A 47 -20.01 20.24 4.78
N ARG A 48 -18.97 19.52 5.20
CA ARG A 48 -17.58 19.88 4.91
C ARG A 48 -17.31 19.92 3.41
N HIS A 49 -17.75 18.91 2.67
CA HIS A 49 -17.55 18.82 1.22
C HIS A 49 -18.16 20.03 0.49
N ILE A 50 -19.40 20.39 0.82
CA ILE A 50 -20.09 21.54 0.23
C ILE A 50 -19.39 22.86 0.59
N MET A 51 -19.00 23.04 1.86
CA MET A 51 -18.27 24.25 2.28
C MET A 51 -16.91 24.39 1.58
N ASP A 52 -16.21 23.29 1.36
CA ASP A 52 -14.89 23.31 0.70
C ASP A 52 -15.03 23.69 -0.79
N ILE A 53 -16.07 23.22 -1.49
CA ILE A 53 -16.39 23.61 -2.87
C ILE A 53 -16.70 25.11 -2.96
N MET A 54 -17.52 25.62 -2.03
CA MET A 54 -17.86 27.04 -1.99
C MET A 54 -16.64 27.93 -1.77
N LYS A 55 -15.71 27.51 -0.89
CA LYS A 55 -14.45 28.24 -0.66
C LYS A 55 -13.52 28.23 -1.86
N ARG A 56 -13.53 27.14 -2.65
CA ARG A 56 -12.74 27.02 -3.88
C ARG A 56 -13.34 27.79 -5.05
N GLY A 57 -14.63 28.13 -4.97
CA GLY A 57 -15.37 28.77 -6.06
C GLY A 57 -15.69 27.80 -7.20
N ASP A 58 -15.77 26.50 -6.89
CA ASP A 58 -16.22 25.47 -7.82
C ASP A 58 -17.76 25.40 -7.83
N ALA A 59 -18.36 24.84 -8.89
CA ALA A 59 -19.81 24.67 -8.96
C ALA A 59 -20.31 23.68 -7.89
N LEU A 60 -21.53 23.91 -7.36
CA LEU A 60 -22.12 23.03 -6.35
C LEU A 60 -22.31 21.60 -6.90
N PRO A 61 -22.03 20.57 -6.09
CA PRO A 61 -22.12 19.18 -6.53
C PRO A 61 -23.57 18.74 -6.63
N LEU A 62 -23.93 18.09 -7.75
CA LEU A 62 -25.27 17.51 -7.94
C LEU A 62 -25.53 16.30 -7.04
N GLN A 63 -24.46 15.59 -6.65
CA GLN A 63 -24.54 14.41 -5.81
C GLN A 63 -23.47 14.47 -4.72
N CYS A 64 -23.88 14.20 -3.48
CA CYS A 64 -22.98 14.07 -2.34
C CYS A 64 -23.11 12.66 -1.76
N SER A 65 -22.01 11.90 -1.74
CA SER A 65 -21.98 10.58 -1.09
C SER A 65 -22.29 10.70 0.42
N PRO A 66 -23.04 9.77 1.02
CA PRO A 66 -23.38 9.81 2.44
C PRO A 66 -22.16 9.57 3.35
N THR A 67 -21.15 8.85 2.87
CA THR A 67 -19.93 8.53 3.61
C THR A 67 -18.68 8.88 2.80
N SER A 68 -17.65 9.41 3.48
CA SER A 68 -16.38 9.82 2.85
C SER A 68 -15.63 8.66 2.16
N SER A 69 -15.88 7.41 2.58
CA SER A 69 -15.26 6.22 1.98
C SER A 69 -15.99 5.72 0.74
N GLN A 70 -17.26 6.10 0.56
CA GLN A 70 -18.02 5.85 -0.66
C GLN A 70 -17.57 6.84 -1.74
N ARG A 71 -16.30 6.70 -2.13
CA ARG A 71 -15.86 7.11 -3.44
C ARG A 71 -16.72 6.29 -4.40
N VAL A 72 -17.67 6.94 -5.06
CA VAL A 72 -18.24 6.42 -6.28
C VAL A 72 -17.03 6.23 -7.17
N LEU A 73 -16.55 4.98 -7.26
CA LEU A 73 -15.55 4.64 -8.25
C LEU A 73 -16.07 5.24 -9.55
N PRO A 74 -15.27 6.03 -10.30
CA PRO A 74 -15.70 6.39 -11.64
C PRO A 74 -16.14 5.07 -12.27
N SER A 75 -17.41 5.03 -12.71
CA SER A 75 -17.94 3.86 -13.41
C SER A 75 -16.82 3.38 -14.30
N LYS A 76 -16.40 2.12 -14.14
CA LYS A 76 -15.44 1.50 -15.04
C LYS A 76 -16.13 1.51 -16.40
N GLN A 77 -16.11 2.66 -17.07
CA GLN A 77 -16.10 2.73 -18.51
C GLN A 77 -14.82 1.99 -18.82
N ILE A 78 -14.97 0.68 -19.05
CA ILE A 78 -13.99 -0.12 -19.74
C ILE A 78 -13.90 0.59 -21.08
N ALA A 79 -13.03 1.60 -21.14
CA ALA A 79 -12.69 2.22 -22.40
C ALA A 79 -12.26 1.04 -23.28
N SER A 80 -12.94 0.89 -24.41
CA SER A 80 -12.59 -0.11 -25.42
C SER A 80 -11.07 -0.15 -25.55
N PRO A 81 -10.42 -1.33 -25.50
CA PRO A 81 -8.97 -1.40 -25.47
C PRO A 81 -8.44 -0.66 -26.69
N ILE A 82 -7.85 0.51 -26.47
CA ILE A 82 -7.19 1.25 -27.53
C ILE A 82 -5.96 0.42 -27.85
N TYR A 83 -6.02 -0.33 -28.96
CA TYR A 83 -4.88 -1.06 -29.51
C TYR A 83 -3.87 -0.04 -30.03
N LEU A 84 -3.06 0.51 -29.12
CA LEU A 84 -1.91 1.32 -29.49
C LEU A 84 -0.76 0.38 -29.86
N PRO A 85 0.00 0.69 -30.94
CA PRO A 85 1.20 -0.06 -31.28
C PRO A 85 2.18 -0.02 -30.10
N PRO A 86 2.96 -1.10 -29.83
CA PRO A 86 3.82 -1.24 -28.65
C PRO A 86 4.83 -0.11 -28.44
N ILE A 87 5.14 0.64 -29.49
CA ILE A 87 6.07 1.78 -29.49
C ILE A 87 5.45 3.00 -28.78
N LEU A 88 4.13 3.16 -28.84
CA LEU A 88 3.39 4.26 -28.21
C LEU A 88 2.78 3.86 -26.87
N ALA A 89 2.81 2.56 -26.53
CA ALA A 89 2.34 2.06 -25.25
C ALA A 89 3.30 2.54 -24.14
N ALA A 90 2.80 3.41 -23.26
CA ALA A 90 3.54 3.84 -22.09
C ALA A 90 3.90 2.61 -21.24
N ARG A 91 5.19 2.29 -21.14
CA ARG A 91 5.65 1.20 -20.30
C ARG A 91 5.36 1.59 -18.84
N PRO A 92 4.60 0.79 -18.09
CA PRO A 92 4.38 1.08 -16.68
C PRO A 92 5.73 1.01 -15.96
N HIS A 93 6.16 2.14 -15.38
CA HIS A 93 7.37 2.21 -14.55
C HIS A 93 7.20 1.51 -13.18
N LEU A 94 5.98 1.05 -12.87
CA LEU A 94 5.66 0.34 -11.64
C LEU A 94 5.96 -1.15 -11.79
N ARG A 95 6.42 -1.78 -10.71
CA ARG A 95 6.59 -3.23 -10.67
C ARG A 95 5.23 -3.93 -10.71
N PRO A 96 5.07 -4.99 -11.51
CA PRO A 96 3.82 -5.75 -11.54
C PRO A 96 3.59 -6.46 -10.21
N ALA A 97 2.32 -6.71 -9.87
CA ALA A 97 1.91 -7.28 -8.59
C ALA A 97 2.67 -8.57 -8.24
N ASN A 98 2.86 -9.45 -9.22
CA ASN A 98 3.56 -10.73 -9.05
C ASN A 98 5.00 -10.52 -8.57
N MET A 99 5.71 -9.50 -9.09
CA MET A 99 7.08 -9.21 -8.65
C MET A 99 7.14 -8.63 -7.24
N CYS A 100 6.14 -7.86 -6.83
CA CYS A 100 6.06 -7.36 -5.46
C CYS A 100 5.79 -8.50 -4.46
N GLN A 101 4.94 -9.46 -4.84
CA GLN A 101 4.56 -10.59 -3.99
C GLN A 101 5.65 -11.67 -3.90
N ALA A 102 6.47 -11.85 -4.94
CA ALA A 102 7.50 -12.89 -5.01
C ALA A 102 8.50 -12.85 -3.85
N ASN A 103 8.75 -11.68 -3.26
CA ASN A 103 9.72 -11.51 -2.18
C ASN A 103 9.19 -11.95 -0.80
N GLY A 104 7.98 -12.49 -0.70
CA GLY A 104 7.39 -12.94 0.57
C GLY A 104 7.14 -11.81 1.58
N ALA A 105 7.37 -10.54 1.21
CA ALA A 105 7.23 -9.37 2.08
C ALA A 105 5.81 -9.14 2.61
N TYR A 106 4.82 -9.75 1.95
CA TYR A 106 3.41 -9.69 2.34
C TYR A 106 2.97 -10.89 3.19
N SER A 107 3.83 -11.89 3.35
CA SER A 107 3.57 -13.04 4.21
C SER A 107 3.87 -12.66 5.65
N ARG A 108 2.88 -12.83 6.54
CA ARG A 108 3.06 -12.58 7.97
C ARG A 108 3.82 -13.73 8.62
N GLU A 109 4.80 -13.41 9.46
CA GLU A 109 5.48 -14.42 10.27
C GLU A 109 4.46 -15.14 11.16
N GLN A 110 4.48 -16.48 11.09
CA GLN A 110 3.62 -17.31 11.93
C GLN A 110 4.16 -17.29 13.36
N PHE A 111 3.29 -17.01 14.32
CA PHE A 111 3.63 -17.14 15.73
C PHE A 111 4.01 -18.59 16.03
N LYS A 112 5.25 -18.81 16.45
CA LYS A 112 5.71 -20.10 16.94
C LYS A 112 5.81 -20.00 18.47
N PRO A 113 4.89 -20.63 19.23
CA PRO A 113 5.01 -20.66 20.67
C PRO A 113 6.34 -21.32 21.02
N GLN A 114 7.20 -20.57 21.72
CA GLN A 114 8.43 -21.12 22.26
C GLN A 114 8.07 -22.04 23.42
N ALA A 115 8.76 -23.18 23.55
CA ALA A 115 8.60 -24.04 24.71
C ALA A 115 8.84 -23.20 25.98
N THR A 116 7.82 -23.11 26.83
CA THR A 116 7.89 -22.40 28.10
C THR A 116 9.03 -23.01 28.91
N ARG A 117 9.98 -22.18 29.36
CA ARG A 117 11.03 -22.64 30.27
C ARG A 117 10.37 -23.08 31.59
N ASP A 118 10.89 -24.15 32.20
CA ASP A 118 10.39 -24.61 33.49
C ASP A 118 10.55 -23.50 34.55
N LEU A 119 9.44 -22.90 34.99
CA LEU A 119 9.43 -21.75 35.91
C LEU A 119 10.16 -22.04 37.22
N GLU A 120 10.10 -23.28 37.70
CA GLU A 120 10.76 -23.72 38.94
C GLU A 120 12.29 -23.74 38.79
N LYS A 121 12.80 -24.18 37.63
CA LYS A 121 14.24 -24.16 37.33
C LYS A 121 14.76 -22.73 37.21
N GLU A 122 13.97 -21.83 36.62
CA GLU A 122 14.36 -20.42 36.49
C GLU A 122 14.34 -19.69 37.84
N LYS A 123 13.38 -20.01 38.72
CA LYS A 123 13.39 -19.54 40.11
C LYS A 123 14.64 -20.02 40.86
N GLN A 124 14.97 -21.30 40.79
CA GLN A 124 16.17 -21.84 41.43
C GLN A 124 17.45 -21.23 40.88
N ARG A 125 17.54 -21.06 39.55
CA ARG A 125 18.66 -20.38 38.89
C ARG A 125 18.86 -18.98 39.44
N LEU A 126 17.80 -18.18 39.53
CA LEU A 126 17.86 -16.81 40.05
C LEU A 126 18.19 -16.77 41.54
N GLN A 127 17.66 -17.69 42.34
CA GLN A 127 18.04 -17.84 43.75
C GLN A 127 19.53 -18.12 43.90
N ASN A 128 20.09 -19.03 43.10
CA ASN A 128 21.52 -19.34 43.11
C ASN A 128 22.36 -18.11 42.72
N ILE A 129 21.93 -17.37 41.70
CA ILE A 129 22.58 -16.13 41.27
C ILE A 129 22.54 -15.07 42.38
N PHE A 130 21.41 -14.86 43.04
CA PHE A 130 21.31 -13.88 44.13
C PHE A 130 22.09 -14.29 45.38
N ALA A 131 22.15 -15.59 45.69
CA ALA A 131 22.88 -16.08 46.84
C ALA A 131 24.41 -16.10 46.62
N THR A 132 24.87 -16.51 45.43
CA THR A 132 26.30 -16.80 45.18
C THR A 132 26.95 -15.94 44.09
N GLY A 133 26.17 -15.11 43.39
CA GLY A 133 26.61 -14.28 42.27
C GLY A 133 26.96 -15.05 40.99
N LYS A 134 26.75 -16.37 40.95
CA LYS A 134 27.17 -17.24 39.85
C LYS A 134 26.07 -18.22 39.47
N ASP A 135 25.95 -18.47 38.18
CA ASP A 135 24.98 -19.40 37.62
C ASP A 135 25.54 -20.83 37.63
N MET A 136 25.18 -21.61 38.65
CA MET A 136 25.72 -22.97 38.85
C MET A 136 25.20 -24.00 37.83
N GLU A 137 24.04 -23.76 37.21
CA GLU A 137 23.48 -24.65 36.17
C GLU A 137 24.36 -24.66 34.90
N GLU A 138 24.99 -23.55 34.55
CA GLU A 138 25.91 -23.51 33.41
C GLU A 138 27.19 -24.31 33.65
N ARG A 139 27.63 -24.43 34.91
CA ARG A 139 28.80 -25.26 35.27
C ARG A 139 28.55 -26.76 35.16
N LYS A 140 27.28 -27.20 35.17
CA LYS A 140 26.92 -28.61 35.02
C LYS A 140 26.78 -29.05 33.56
N ARG A 141 27.00 -28.16 32.58
CA ARG A 141 27.10 -28.56 31.16
C ARG A 141 28.26 -29.55 31.03
N LYS A 142 27.91 -30.83 30.87
CA LYS A 142 28.88 -31.90 30.60
C LYS A 142 29.67 -31.54 29.35
N ALA A 143 30.99 -31.78 29.41
CA ALA A 143 31.86 -31.69 28.24
C ALA A 143 31.26 -32.49 27.07
N PRO A 144 31.36 -32.02 25.82
CA PRO A 144 30.85 -32.76 24.68
C PRO A 144 31.47 -34.16 24.68
N PRO A 145 30.67 -35.23 24.43
CA PRO A 145 31.22 -36.57 24.34
C PRO A 145 32.31 -36.57 23.27
N ALA A 146 33.49 -37.10 23.62
CA ALA A 146 34.57 -37.27 22.68
C ALA A 146 34.04 -38.01 21.44
N ARG A 147 34.31 -37.46 20.24
CA ARG A 147 33.98 -38.13 18.98
C ARG A 147 34.65 -39.50 19.00
N GLN A 148 33.86 -40.56 19.14
CA GLN A 148 34.30 -41.89 18.76
C GLN A 148 34.56 -41.82 17.25
N LYS A 149 35.83 -41.94 16.83
CA LYS A 149 36.14 -42.18 15.42
C LYS A 149 35.42 -43.49 15.05
N ALA A 150 34.67 -43.46 13.96
CA ALA A 150 34.06 -44.67 13.40
C ALA A 150 35.15 -45.74 13.22
N PRO A 151 34.90 -47.01 13.60
CA PRO A 151 35.82 -48.09 13.26
C PRO A 151 35.93 -48.15 11.74
N ALA A 152 37.17 -48.29 11.23
CA ALA A 152 37.41 -48.40 9.80
C ALA A 152 36.61 -49.58 9.21
N PRO A 153 36.11 -49.48 7.96
CA PRO A 153 35.44 -50.60 7.33
C PRO A 153 36.38 -51.80 7.28
N GLU A 154 35.93 -52.95 7.79
CA GLU A 154 36.63 -54.22 7.60
C GLU A 154 36.71 -54.50 6.11
N LEU A 155 37.93 -54.62 5.58
CA LEU A 155 38.14 -55.01 4.19
C LEU A 155 37.77 -56.49 4.04
N ASP A 156 36.82 -56.77 3.16
CA ASP A 156 36.33 -58.11 2.88
C ASP A 156 37.41 -58.91 2.13
N ARG A 157 37.76 -60.09 2.64
CA ARG A 157 38.92 -60.90 2.19
C ARG A 157 38.76 -61.52 0.80
N PHE A 158 37.64 -61.27 0.12
CA PHE A 158 37.31 -61.88 -1.16
C PHE A 158 37.36 -60.90 -2.34
N GLU A 159 37.72 -59.63 -2.14
CA GLU A 159 37.77 -58.63 -3.23
C GLU A 159 38.99 -58.74 -4.17
N GLU A 160 39.96 -59.64 -3.91
CA GLU A 160 41.22 -59.72 -4.67
C GLU A 160 41.32 -60.94 -5.61
N LEU A 161 40.20 -61.43 -6.16
CA LEU A 161 40.23 -62.46 -7.22
C LEU A 161 39.19 -62.17 -8.33
N VAL A 162 39.60 -61.33 -9.29
CA VAL A 162 39.07 -61.27 -10.66
C VAL A 162 40.23 -61.20 -11.64
#